data_AF-A0A8H6L9H5-F1
#
_entry.id   AF-A0A8H6L9H5-F1
#
_cell.length_a   1.000
_cell.length_b   1.000
_cell.length_c   1.000
_cell.angle_alpha   90.00
_cell.angle_beta   90.00
_cell.angle_gamma   90.00
#
_symmetry.space_group_name_H-M   'P 1'
#
loop_
_entity.id
_entity.type
_entity.pdbx_description
1 polymer ?
#
loop_
_entity_poly.entity_id
_entity_poly.type
_entity_poly.pdbx_seq_one_letter_code
_entity_poly.pdbx_strand_id
1 'polypeptide(L)'
;MSRGHPEAKAACRDRLYSPRVGFRAGLVKVFQRYVERIFCSQTRSTSSIHARPTSSRSKKQSRPVSLIEEENHVARQIRDIYSSRLRAPPTPPRGRFLAQAVRSERLRQEYTLTLPLPSGRASLAGDIRHATSTIDLTRFLAGLPGIAAPTIKKTNPEDLVGRMFPPWATSCGARHVAACFWSWLCVLDDLTENKDTRIALENIVSILSRSPYDPLPSSPLAVSLMGAFHSAVQTASITNQNPLDPVDPIREPWKEVFWSEVATVARALLAEQDLDDQKFTMQEWLDLRVLTISARPLLVLLQASFGLPASSGPLVIGPLKNLPLILGLQNDILGFDKDFSSGNPLSAVQLLIRDGMDKKNALLRIVGLHNRLVMEMTVDAEDFDGTDQERDFVTAASRWPNAMALWMVSCERYK
;
A
#
# COMPACT_ATOMS: atom_id res chain seq x y z
N MET A 1 -74.08 25.90 21.44
CA MET A 1 -74.45 24.48 21.30
C MET A 1 -74.29 24.10 19.84
N SER A 2 -73.16 23.48 19.49
CA SER A 2 -72.89 22.96 18.15
C SER A 2 -72.56 21.48 18.28
N ARG A 3 -73.40 20.63 17.68
CA ARG A 3 -73.18 19.20 17.44
C ARG A 3 -73.18 18.98 15.93
N GLY A 4 -72.34 18.06 15.45
CA GLY A 4 -72.48 17.47 14.11
C GLY A 4 -71.16 17.13 13.43
N HIS A 5 -70.61 15.94 13.72
CA HIS A 5 -69.83 15.14 12.75
C HIS A 5 -70.74 14.71 11.58
N PRO A 6 -70.30 14.20 10.38
CA PRO A 6 -69.16 13.28 10.20
C PRO A 6 -68.48 13.23 8.78
N GLU A 7 -67.63 12.21 8.56
CA GLU A 7 -67.29 11.50 7.29
C GLU A 7 -66.45 12.21 6.19
N ALA A 8 -65.59 11.56 5.38
CA ALA A 8 -64.98 10.23 5.29
C ALA A 8 -64.08 10.17 4.02
N LYS A 9 -63.29 9.08 3.90
CA LYS A 9 -62.63 8.48 2.70
C LYS A 9 -61.16 8.88 2.48
N ALA A 10 -60.20 7.99 2.23
CA ALA A 10 -60.21 6.56 1.89
C ALA A 10 -58.88 5.89 2.35
N ALA A 11 -58.93 4.66 2.90
CA ALA A 11 -58.39 3.40 2.33
C ALA A 11 -56.95 3.49 1.74
N CYS A 12 -55.98 2.64 2.08
CA CYS A 12 -56.06 1.19 2.02
C CYS A 12 -54.89 0.47 2.74
N ARG A 13 -55.22 -0.75 3.19
CA ARG A 13 -54.43 -1.83 3.80
C ARG A 13 -53.07 -2.16 3.17
N ASP A 14 -52.17 -2.56 4.06
CA ASP A 14 -51.31 -3.75 4.06
C ASP A 14 -50.95 -4.41 2.72
N ARG A 15 -49.64 -4.43 2.42
CA ARG A 15 -48.93 -5.64 1.96
C ARG A 15 -47.41 -5.50 2.11
N LEU A 16 -46.88 -6.35 2.99
CA LEU A 16 -45.58 -7.04 2.92
C LEU A 16 -44.75 -6.75 1.65
N TYR A 17 -43.58 -6.13 1.82
CA TYR A 17 -42.42 -6.37 0.96
C TYR A 17 -41.13 -6.41 1.79
N SER A 18 -40.58 -7.62 1.90
CA SER A 18 -39.19 -7.89 2.23
C SER A 18 -38.26 -7.19 1.24
N PRO A 19 -37.07 -6.74 1.69
CA PRO A 19 -35.89 -7.15 0.93
C PRO A 19 -34.77 -7.62 1.86
N ARG A 20 -34.78 -8.92 2.17
CA ARG A 20 -33.52 -9.68 2.17
C ARG A 20 -33.15 -9.97 0.72
N VAL A 21 -31.83 -9.94 0.46
CA VAL A 21 -31.15 -10.39 -0.77
C VAL A 21 -31.15 -9.38 -1.93
N GLY A 22 -30.21 -8.42 -1.88
CA GLY A 22 -29.91 -7.53 -3.01
C GLY A 22 -28.64 -6.68 -2.84
N PHE A 23 -28.27 -6.37 -1.59
CA PHE A 23 -27.23 -5.38 -1.29
C PHE A 23 -25.81 -5.94 -1.18
N ARG A 24 -25.64 -7.25 -0.92
CA ARG A 24 -24.32 -7.92 -0.89
C ARG A 24 -23.74 -8.21 -2.28
N ALA A 25 -24.52 -8.07 -3.35
CA ALA A 25 -24.11 -8.42 -4.70
C ALA A 25 -23.40 -7.29 -5.46
N GLY A 26 -23.41 -6.06 -4.96
CA GLY A 26 -22.79 -4.90 -5.64
C GLY A 26 -21.27 -4.87 -5.51
N LEU A 27 -20.76 -4.92 -4.27
CA LEU A 27 -19.33 -4.78 -3.97
C LEU A 27 -18.55 -6.10 -4.02
N VAL A 28 -19.19 -7.24 -3.73
CA VAL A 28 -18.63 -8.55 -4.12
C VAL A 28 -18.45 -8.58 -5.64
N LYS A 29 -19.34 -7.98 -6.44
CA LYS A 29 -19.09 -7.83 -7.89
C LYS A 29 -18.03 -6.80 -8.22
N VAL A 30 -17.75 -5.78 -7.42
CA VAL A 30 -16.63 -4.84 -7.69
C VAL A 30 -15.31 -5.51 -7.38
N PHE A 31 -15.16 -6.17 -6.24
CA PHE A 31 -13.95 -6.91 -5.88
C PHE A 31 -13.78 -8.20 -6.72
N GLN A 32 -14.86 -8.90 -7.03
CA GLN A 32 -14.84 -10.07 -7.91
C GLN A 32 -14.68 -9.67 -9.39
N ARG A 33 -15.19 -8.52 -9.85
CA ARG A 33 -14.81 -7.96 -11.18
C ARG A 33 -13.40 -7.38 -11.16
N TYR A 34 -12.89 -6.90 -10.02
CA TYR A 34 -11.51 -6.46 -9.84
C TYR A 34 -10.56 -7.66 -9.98
N VAL A 35 -10.85 -8.76 -9.29
CA VAL A 35 -10.14 -10.04 -9.46
C VAL A 35 -10.37 -10.63 -10.87
N GLU A 36 -11.60 -10.73 -11.37
CA GLU A 36 -11.90 -11.35 -12.69
C GLU A 36 -11.38 -10.53 -13.89
N ARG A 37 -11.37 -9.18 -13.85
CA ARG A 37 -10.82 -8.34 -14.93
C ARG A 37 -9.29 -8.32 -14.95
N ILE A 38 -8.62 -8.43 -13.80
CA ILE A 38 -7.17 -8.58 -13.73
C ILE A 38 -6.74 -9.91 -14.38
N PHE A 39 -7.52 -10.98 -14.21
CA PHE A 39 -7.11 -12.32 -14.66
C PHE A 39 -7.59 -12.78 -16.04
N CYS A 40 -8.69 -12.22 -16.58
CA CYS A 40 -9.12 -12.52 -17.96
C CYS A 40 -8.25 -11.84 -19.04
N SER A 41 -7.49 -10.80 -18.70
CA SER A 41 -6.63 -10.09 -19.67
C SER A 41 -5.24 -10.73 -19.81
N GLN A 42 -4.66 -11.28 -18.74
CA GLN A 42 -3.35 -11.94 -18.76
C GLN A 42 -3.37 -13.34 -19.40
N THR A 43 -4.48 -14.06 -19.30
CA THR A 43 -4.61 -15.43 -19.84
C THR A 43 -4.88 -15.50 -21.35
N ARG A 44 -5.20 -14.37 -22.01
CA ARG A 44 -5.41 -14.32 -23.47
C ARG A 44 -4.16 -14.01 -24.29
N SER A 45 -3.05 -13.62 -23.67
CA SER A 45 -1.82 -13.23 -24.38
C SER A 45 -0.82 -14.38 -24.62
N THR A 46 -1.04 -15.58 -24.07
CA THR A 46 -0.06 -16.69 -24.14
C THR A 46 -0.57 -17.93 -24.86
N SER A 47 -1.81 -17.96 -25.35
CA SER A 47 -2.36 -19.11 -26.08
C SER A 47 -2.54 -18.81 -27.56
N SER A 48 -1.43 -18.78 -28.31
CA SER A 48 -1.42 -18.96 -29.77
C SER A 48 -0.01 -19.28 -30.29
N ILE A 49 0.56 -20.43 -29.89
CA ILE A 49 1.55 -21.13 -30.73
C ILE A 49 1.24 -22.63 -30.67
N HIS A 50 0.79 -23.17 -31.79
CA HIS A 50 0.63 -24.60 -32.02
C HIS A 50 1.99 -25.30 -32.13
N ALA A 51 2.22 -26.33 -31.32
CA ALA A 51 3.10 -27.44 -31.68
C ALA A 51 2.63 -28.74 -30.98
N ARG A 52 2.63 -29.84 -31.75
CA ARG A 52 2.16 -31.19 -31.40
C ARG A 52 3.02 -31.88 -30.34
N PRO A 53 2.49 -32.93 -29.66
CA PRO A 53 3.12 -33.51 -28.49
C PRO A 53 4.09 -34.65 -28.84
N THR A 54 5.20 -34.72 -28.14
CA THR A 54 5.93 -35.98 -27.90
C THR A 54 6.21 -36.13 -26.41
N SER A 55 6.03 -37.37 -25.93
CA SER A 55 6.08 -37.79 -24.55
C SER A 55 7.49 -37.80 -23.96
N SER A 56 7.66 -37.40 -22.70
CA SER A 56 8.01 -38.29 -21.56
C SER A 56 8.72 -37.57 -20.41
N ARG A 57 8.52 -38.15 -19.21
CA ARG A 57 9.26 -38.00 -17.93
C ARG A 57 8.98 -36.79 -17.02
N SER A 58 8.10 -37.10 -16.06
CA SER A 58 8.00 -36.62 -14.68
C SER A 58 9.32 -36.12 -14.06
N LYS A 59 9.37 -34.81 -13.79
CA LYS A 59 10.02 -34.21 -12.62
C LYS A 59 8.94 -33.41 -11.88
N LYS A 60 8.87 -33.57 -10.56
CA LYS A 60 8.02 -32.73 -9.68
C LYS A 60 8.49 -31.28 -9.81
N GLN A 61 7.88 -30.53 -10.74
CA GLN A 61 7.92 -29.07 -10.73
C GLN A 61 6.94 -28.59 -9.66
N SER A 62 7.48 -27.89 -8.66
CA SER A 62 6.67 -27.01 -7.81
C SER A 62 5.94 -26.04 -8.73
N ARG A 63 4.60 -26.10 -8.74
CA ARG A 63 3.79 -25.15 -9.51
C ARG A 63 4.01 -23.75 -8.93
N PRO A 64 4.24 -22.72 -9.76
CA PRO A 64 4.20 -21.35 -9.30
C PRO A 64 2.78 -21.06 -8.80
N VAL A 65 2.68 -20.59 -7.56
CA VAL A 65 1.43 -20.06 -7.00
C VAL A 65 1.05 -18.86 -7.86
N SER A 66 -0.19 -18.81 -8.33
CA SER A 66 -0.64 -17.69 -9.16
C SER A 66 -0.74 -16.42 -8.31
N LEU A 67 -0.43 -15.24 -8.88
CA LEU A 67 -0.60 -13.94 -8.21
C LEU A 67 -2.03 -13.77 -7.62
N ILE A 68 -3.05 -14.41 -8.25
CA ILE A 68 -4.43 -14.47 -7.73
C ILE A 68 -4.49 -15.14 -6.35
N GLU A 69 -3.79 -16.25 -6.19
CA GLU A 69 -3.83 -17.09 -4.99
C GLU A 69 -3.10 -16.38 -3.85
N GLU A 70 -2.03 -15.65 -4.15
CA GLU A 70 -1.28 -14.83 -3.20
C GLU A 70 -2.13 -13.64 -2.70
N GLU A 71 -2.79 -12.90 -3.59
CA GLU A 71 -3.64 -11.77 -3.21
C GLU A 71 -4.90 -12.23 -2.44
N ASN A 72 -5.52 -13.33 -2.87
CA ASN A 72 -6.61 -13.96 -2.12
C ASN A 72 -6.15 -14.56 -0.79
N HIS A 73 -4.88 -14.92 -0.65
CA HIS A 73 -4.30 -15.37 0.61
C HIS A 73 -4.10 -14.20 1.57
N VAL A 74 -3.53 -13.09 1.11
CA VAL A 74 -3.37 -11.87 1.90
C VAL A 74 -4.73 -11.32 2.36
N ALA A 75 -5.71 -11.20 1.46
CA ALA A 75 -7.06 -10.75 1.83
C ALA A 75 -7.76 -11.70 2.84
N ARG A 76 -7.54 -13.02 2.74
CA ARG A 76 -8.03 -13.99 3.74
C ARG A 76 -7.31 -13.84 5.08
N GLN A 77 -5.99 -13.63 5.08
CA GLN A 77 -5.24 -13.38 6.31
C GLN A 77 -5.69 -12.09 6.99
N ILE A 78 -5.89 -10.99 6.25
CA ILE A 78 -6.43 -9.73 6.79
C ILE A 78 -7.82 -9.96 7.37
N ARG A 79 -8.69 -10.71 6.67
CA ARG A 79 -10.02 -11.09 7.17
C ARG A 79 -9.96 -11.87 8.48
N ASP A 80 -9.07 -12.85 8.60
CA ASP A 80 -8.93 -13.66 9.81
C ASP A 80 -8.33 -12.84 10.97
N ILE A 81 -7.36 -11.96 10.68
CA ILE A 81 -6.78 -10.99 11.62
C ILE A 81 -7.87 -10.04 12.14
N TYR A 82 -8.68 -9.48 11.26
CA TYR A 82 -9.70 -8.51 11.63
C TYR A 82 -10.86 -9.13 12.42
N SER A 83 -11.38 -10.27 11.94
CA SER A 83 -12.56 -10.93 12.51
C SER A 83 -12.32 -11.47 13.92
N SER A 84 -11.13 -12.01 14.17
CA SER A 84 -10.78 -12.65 15.45
C SER A 84 -10.08 -11.69 16.43
N ARG A 85 -9.21 -10.78 15.96
CA ARG A 85 -8.26 -10.07 16.83
C ARG A 85 -8.67 -8.67 17.25
N LEU A 86 -9.77 -8.14 16.74
CA LEU A 86 -10.42 -7.00 17.39
C LEU A 86 -10.99 -7.42 18.76
N ARG A 87 -11.39 -8.68 18.97
CA ARG A 87 -12.03 -9.10 20.22
C ARG A 87 -11.06 -9.61 21.29
N ALA A 88 -9.80 -9.87 20.94
CA ALA A 88 -8.84 -10.50 21.84
C ALA A 88 -8.15 -9.47 22.78
N PRO A 89 -7.95 -9.79 24.07
CA PRO A 89 -7.15 -8.98 24.99
C PRO A 89 -5.65 -9.02 24.61
N PRO A 90 -4.88 -7.97 24.94
CA PRO A 90 -3.46 -7.91 24.61
C PRO A 90 -2.65 -8.92 25.44
N THR A 91 -1.81 -9.72 24.77
CA THR A 91 -0.74 -10.52 25.39
C THR A 91 0.46 -9.62 25.72
N PRO A 92 1.20 -9.86 26.81
CA PRO A 92 2.39 -9.09 27.13
C PRO A 92 3.49 -9.29 26.07
N PRO A 93 4.24 -8.23 25.71
CA PRO A 93 5.24 -8.30 24.64
C PRO A 93 6.43 -9.19 25.00
N ARG A 94 6.83 -10.03 24.04
CA ARG A 94 8.21 -10.54 23.89
C ARG A 94 8.87 -9.72 22.77
N GLY A 95 10.16 -9.40 22.88
CA GLY A 95 10.91 -8.61 21.88
C GLY A 95 11.35 -7.22 22.36
N ARG A 96 12.19 -6.52 21.58
CA ARG A 96 12.67 -5.17 21.89
C ARG A 96 11.92 -4.11 21.08
N PHE A 97 11.33 -3.13 21.78
CA PHE A 97 10.47 -2.12 21.17
C PHE A 97 10.81 -0.71 21.64
N LEU A 98 10.44 0.27 20.82
CA LEU A 98 10.37 1.67 21.21
C LEU A 98 8.91 2.05 21.47
N ALA A 99 8.65 2.59 22.66
CA ALA A 99 7.39 3.27 22.96
C ALA A 99 7.52 4.74 22.59
N GLN A 100 6.80 5.18 21.56
CA GLN A 100 6.76 6.59 21.14
C GLN A 100 5.45 7.22 21.61
N ALA A 101 5.56 8.19 22.52
CA ALA A 101 4.45 9.03 22.90
C ALA A 101 4.09 9.97 21.75
N VAL A 102 2.80 10.01 21.40
CA VAL A 102 2.24 10.89 20.37
C VAL A 102 1.01 11.56 20.94
N ARG A 103 0.84 12.85 20.64
CA ARG A 103 -0.30 13.64 21.08
C ARG A 103 -1.17 13.99 19.88
N SER A 104 -2.45 13.65 19.95
CA SER A 104 -3.47 14.26 19.07
C SER A 104 -3.86 15.60 19.66
N GLU A 105 -3.67 16.68 18.90
CA GLU A 105 -4.09 18.01 19.28
C GLU A 105 -5.61 18.14 19.27
N ARG A 106 -6.27 17.51 18.27
CA ARG A 106 -7.73 17.55 18.12
C ARG A 106 -8.46 16.83 19.24
N LEU A 107 -7.96 15.67 19.66
CA LEU A 107 -8.55 14.92 20.77
C LEU A 107 -7.98 15.32 22.13
N ARG A 108 -6.94 16.18 22.16
CA ARG A 108 -6.16 16.54 23.36
C ARG A 108 -5.76 15.31 24.18
N GLN A 109 -5.43 14.24 23.49
CA GLN A 109 -5.19 12.92 24.06
C GLN A 109 -3.80 12.45 23.64
N GLU A 110 -3.03 11.98 24.61
CA GLU A 110 -1.79 11.26 24.36
C GLU A 110 -2.07 9.78 24.19
N TYR A 111 -1.36 9.16 23.26
CA TYR A 111 -1.36 7.72 23.01
C TYR A 111 0.06 7.28 22.68
N THR A 112 0.33 5.99 22.82
CA THR A 112 1.66 5.43 22.61
C THR A 112 1.65 4.50 21.41
N LEU A 113 2.50 4.79 20.43
CA LEU A 113 2.81 3.87 19.35
C LEU A 113 3.93 2.94 19.78
N THR A 114 3.74 1.64 19.53
CA THR A 114 4.81 0.64 19.63
C THR A 114 5.49 0.59 18.27
N LEU A 115 6.79 0.82 18.24
CA LEU A 115 7.60 0.80 17.02
C LEU A 115 8.77 -0.17 17.18
N PRO A 116 9.22 -0.79 16.08
CA PRO A 116 10.48 -1.53 16.06
C PRO A 116 11.63 -0.62 16.45
N LEU A 117 12.70 -1.18 17.02
CA LEU A 117 13.92 -0.40 17.27
C LEU A 117 14.53 0.10 15.94
N PRO A 118 15.10 1.32 15.93
CA PRO A 118 15.82 1.82 14.77
C PRO A 118 17.07 0.98 14.47
N SER A 119 17.54 1.01 13.22
CA SER A 119 18.75 0.32 12.79
C SER A 119 20.00 0.75 13.58
N GLY A 120 20.56 -0.14 14.38
CA GLY A 120 21.74 0.14 15.21
C GLY A 120 23.09 -0.07 14.51
N ARG A 121 23.64 1.03 13.99
CA ARG A 121 25.06 1.45 14.10
C ARG A 121 25.16 2.98 14.02
N ALA A 122 24.14 3.64 13.49
CA ALA A 122 23.94 5.09 13.53
C ALA A 122 23.28 5.48 14.86
N SER A 123 23.95 6.33 15.63
CA SER A 123 23.45 6.85 16.91
C SER A 123 22.11 7.57 16.74
N LEU A 124 21.27 7.48 17.78
CA LEU A 124 20.16 8.42 18.05
C LEU A 124 20.58 9.85 17.66
N ALA A 125 19.76 10.48 16.83
CA ALA A 125 19.80 11.88 16.39
C ALA A 125 20.99 12.38 15.52
N GLY A 126 22.16 11.74 15.53
CA GLY A 126 23.37 12.27 14.88
C GLY A 126 23.60 11.83 13.43
N ASP A 127 23.45 10.54 13.14
CA ASP A 127 23.98 9.94 11.90
C ASP A 127 22.96 9.81 10.75
N ILE A 128 21.66 10.00 11.01
CA ILE A 128 20.62 9.94 9.96
C ILE A 128 20.81 11.07 8.94
N ARG A 129 21.37 12.22 9.35
CA ARG A 129 21.73 13.32 8.45
C ARG A 129 22.93 13.01 7.54
N HIS A 130 23.65 11.92 7.78
CA HIS A 130 24.84 11.53 6.99
C HIS A 130 24.62 10.27 6.15
N ALA A 131 23.53 9.52 6.38
CA ALA A 131 23.16 8.37 5.54
C ALA A 131 22.38 8.77 4.27
N THR A 132 21.97 10.04 4.13
CA THR A 132 21.48 10.59 2.86
C THR A 132 22.68 10.82 1.93
N SER A 133 23.31 9.76 1.41
CA SER A 133 24.04 9.91 0.16
C SER A 133 23.02 10.49 -0.83
N THR A 134 23.17 11.76 -1.18
CA THR A 134 22.13 12.61 -1.78
C THR A 134 21.46 11.88 -2.93
N ILE A 135 20.24 11.42 -2.68
CA ILE A 135 19.35 10.96 -3.74
C ILE A 135 19.14 12.21 -4.59
N ASP A 136 19.60 12.19 -5.84
CA ASP A 136 19.41 13.34 -6.74
C ASP A 136 18.12 13.15 -7.51
N LEU A 137 17.10 13.95 -7.17
CA LEU A 137 15.83 13.99 -7.89
C LEU A 137 15.75 15.12 -8.92
N THR A 138 16.79 15.94 -9.11
CA THR A 138 16.73 17.17 -9.93
C THR A 138 16.13 16.94 -11.32
N ARG A 139 16.63 15.93 -12.04
CA ARG A 139 16.15 15.59 -13.39
C ARG A 139 14.72 15.06 -13.38
N PHE A 140 14.36 14.29 -12.37
CA PHE A 140 13.01 13.73 -12.22
C PHE A 140 11.99 14.84 -11.93
N LEU A 141 12.31 15.75 -10.99
CA LEU A 141 11.46 16.88 -10.63
C LEU A 141 11.24 17.85 -11.79
N ALA A 142 12.26 18.08 -12.61
CA ALA A 142 12.14 18.90 -13.82
C ALA A 142 11.16 18.31 -14.85
N GLY A 143 10.89 17.00 -14.80
CA GLY A 143 9.95 16.31 -15.68
C GLY A 143 8.54 16.17 -15.12
N LEU A 144 8.28 16.64 -13.90
CA LEU A 144 6.94 16.60 -13.29
C LEU A 144 6.11 17.84 -13.65
N PRO A 145 4.76 17.75 -13.57
CA PRO A 145 3.90 18.92 -13.71
C PRO A 145 4.27 20.02 -12.71
N GLY A 146 4.26 21.29 -13.12
CA GLY A 146 4.69 22.41 -12.27
C GLY A 146 3.95 22.54 -10.94
N ILE A 147 2.73 22.01 -10.85
CA ILE A 147 1.92 21.93 -9.62
C ILE A 147 2.48 20.95 -8.57
N ALA A 148 3.42 20.07 -8.95
CA ALA A 148 3.99 19.05 -8.08
C ALA A 148 4.98 19.58 -7.04
N ALA A 149 5.66 20.70 -7.34
CA ALA A 149 6.79 21.18 -6.54
C ALA A 149 6.42 21.49 -5.06
N PRO A 150 5.27 22.16 -4.76
CA PRO A 150 4.87 22.38 -3.37
C PRO A 150 4.61 21.08 -2.60
N THR A 151 3.92 20.11 -3.22
CA THR A 151 3.63 18.79 -2.63
C THR A 151 4.91 18.04 -2.31
N ILE A 152 5.85 18.00 -3.25
CA ILE A 152 7.12 17.29 -3.07
C ILE A 152 7.97 17.93 -1.99
N LYS A 153 8.04 19.26 -1.94
CA LYS A 153 8.76 19.98 -0.89
C LYS A 153 8.21 19.64 0.50
N LYS A 154 6.89 19.61 0.66
CA LYS A 154 6.24 19.28 1.93
C LYS A 154 6.44 17.83 2.36
N THR A 155 6.40 16.92 1.38
CA THR A 155 6.53 15.47 1.61
C THR A 155 7.96 15.03 1.85
N ASN A 156 8.96 15.69 1.25
CA ASN A 156 10.38 15.33 1.36
C ASN A 156 10.63 13.80 1.15
N PRO A 157 10.35 13.27 -0.05
CA PRO A 157 10.51 11.85 -0.40
C PRO A 157 11.91 11.29 -0.09
N GLU A 158 12.95 12.12 -0.27
CA GLU A 158 14.34 11.73 -0.06
C GLU A 158 14.62 11.36 1.41
N ASP A 159 14.05 12.11 2.36
CA ASP A 159 14.18 11.82 3.79
C ASP A 159 13.48 10.52 4.19
N LEU A 160 12.26 10.27 3.69
CA LEU A 160 11.56 9.02 3.95
C LEU A 160 12.35 7.82 3.40
N VAL A 161 12.78 7.90 2.14
CA VAL A 161 13.54 6.82 1.50
C VAL A 161 14.89 6.63 2.17
N GLY A 162 15.59 7.71 2.56
CA GLY A 162 16.84 7.62 3.31
C GLY A 162 16.70 6.89 4.65
N ARG A 163 15.51 6.93 5.27
CA ARG A 163 15.20 6.19 6.51
C ARG A 163 14.79 4.75 6.25
N MET A 164 14.03 4.48 5.19
CA MET A 164 13.50 3.14 4.85
C MET A 164 14.52 2.26 4.11
N PHE A 165 15.39 2.86 3.31
CA PHE A 165 16.37 2.20 2.46
C PHE A 165 17.79 2.58 2.92
N PRO A 166 18.37 1.85 3.88
CA PRO A 166 19.68 2.20 4.38
C PRO A 166 20.76 2.01 3.31
N PRO A 167 21.74 2.94 3.16
CA PRO A 167 22.76 2.86 2.10
C PRO A 167 23.63 1.61 2.14
N TRP A 168 23.82 1.03 3.34
CA TRP A 168 24.60 -0.19 3.52
C TRP A 168 23.87 -1.45 3.00
N ALA A 169 22.55 -1.39 2.87
CA ALA A 169 21.70 -2.52 2.46
C ALA A 169 21.16 -2.38 1.03
N THR A 170 21.10 -1.15 0.50
CA THR A 170 20.29 -0.83 -0.67
C THR A 170 21.09 -0.12 -1.74
N SER A 171 20.88 -0.53 -3.00
CA SER A 171 21.57 0.08 -4.12
C SER A 171 21.15 1.54 -4.32
N CYS A 172 22.02 2.36 -4.91
CA CYS A 172 21.67 3.73 -5.27
C CYS A 172 20.48 3.77 -6.25
N GLY A 173 20.41 2.82 -7.19
CA GLY A 173 19.30 2.70 -8.14
C GLY A 173 17.97 2.44 -7.45
N ALA A 174 17.93 1.51 -6.49
CA ALA A 174 16.71 1.21 -5.73
C ALA A 174 16.22 2.43 -4.93
N ARG A 175 17.14 3.14 -4.27
CA ARG A 175 16.82 4.37 -3.53
C ARG A 175 16.31 5.49 -4.43
N HIS A 176 16.93 5.67 -5.60
CA HIS A 176 16.48 6.65 -6.58
C HIS A 176 15.07 6.32 -7.09
N VAL A 177 14.81 5.09 -7.51
CA VAL A 177 13.49 4.67 -7.99
C VAL A 177 12.43 4.77 -6.88
N ALA A 178 12.76 4.39 -5.64
CA ALA A 178 11.87 4.51 -4.49
C ALA A 178 11.47 5.98 -4.24
N ALA A 179 12.43 6.90 -4.31
CA ALA A 179 12.17 8.32 -4.10
C ALA A 179 11.36 8.93 -5.26
N CYS A 180 11.66 8.57 -6.50
CA CYS A 180 10.87 8.94 -7.68
C CYS A 180 9.44 8.40 -7.58
N PHE A 181 9.27 7.14 -7.17
CA PHE A 181 7.96 6.52 -6.98
C PHE A 181 7.15 7.25 -5.90
N TRP A 182 7.73 7.50 -4.73
CA TRP A 182 7.03 8.21 -3.65
C TRP A 182 6.65 9.64 -4.06
N SER A 183 7.54 10.34 -4.74
CA SER A 183 7.28 11.67 -5.29
C SER A 183 6.11 11.66 -6.27
N TRP A 184 6.14 10.73 -7.23
CA TRP A 184 5.09 10.55 -8.22
C TRP A 184 3.75 10.19 -7.56
N LEU A 185 3.77 9.29 -6.58
CA LEU A 185 2.58 8.88 -5.84
C LEU A 185 1.96 10.06 -5.07
N CYS A 186 2.76 10.88 -4.39
CA CYS A 186 2.25 12.07 -3.68
C CYS A 186 1.59 13.06 -4.64
N VAL A 187 2.14 13.23 -5.85
CA VAL A 187 1.55 14.09 -6.88
C VAL A 187 0.25 13.49 -7.41
N LEU A 188 0.21 12.18 -7.63
CA LEU A 188 -1.01 11.51 -8.03
C LEU A 188 -2.08 11.60 -6.96
N ASP A 189 -1.75 11.34 -5.70
CA ASP A 189 -2.66 11.39 -4.56
C ASP A 189 -3.33 12.77 -4.47
N ASP A 190 -2.53 13.84 -4.45
CA ASP A 190 -3.01 15.24 -4.43
C ASP A 190 -3.82 15.61 -5.70
N LEU A 191 -3.42 15.09 -6.86
CA LEU A 191 -4.22 15.24 -8.08
C LEU A 191 -5.58 14.55 -7.90
N THR A 192 -5.59 13.33 -7.36
CA THR A 192 -6.78 12.48 -7.28
C THR A 192 -7.81 12.88 -6.24
N GLU A 193 -7.45 13.73 -5.29
CA GLU A 193 -8.39 14.41 -4.40
C GLU A 193 -9.36 15.35 -5.17
N ASN A 194 -9.07 15.70 -6.44
CA ASN A 194 -10.01 16.39 -7.32
C ASN A 194 -10.84 15.39 -8.14
N LYS A 195 -12.18 15.53 -8.14
CA LYS A 195 -13.12 14.57 -8.77
C LYS A 195 -12.95 14.39 -10.29
N ASP A 196 -12.23 15.27 -10.97
CA ASP A 196 -11.99 15.23 -12.42
C ASP A 196 -10.81 14.31 -12.84
N THR A 197 -10.23 13.55 -11.92
CA THR A 197 -8.98 12.79 -12.14
C THR A 197 -9.15 11.32 -12.48
N ARG A 198 -10.38 10.82 -12.51
CA ARG A 198 -10.66 9.43 -12.92
C ARG A 198 -10.02 9.08 -14.26
N ILE A 199 -10.15 9.99 -15.24
CA ILE A 199 -9.56 9.82 -16.58
C ILE A 199 -8.03 9.72 -16.51
N ALA A 200 -7.39 10.52 -15.66
CA ALA A 200 -5.94 10.47 -15.47
C ALA A 200 -5.50 9.11 -14.91
N LEU A 201 -6.17 8.62 -13.86
CA LEU A 201 -5.91 7.29 -13.28
C LEU A 201 -6.17 6.15 -14.28
N GLU A 202 -7.26 6.20 -15.05
CA GLU A 202 -7.55 5.19 -16.09
C GLU A 202 -6.44 5.15 -17.17
N ASN A 203 -5.91 6.32 -17.56
CA ASN A 203 -4.77 6.39 -18.47
C ASN A 203 -3.50 5.81 -17.85
N ILE A 204 -3.22 6.11 -16.58
CA ILE A 204 -2.09 5.56 -15.83
C ILE A 204 -2.20 4.03 -15.75
N VAL A 205 -3.38 3.50 -15.40
CA VAL A 205 -3.65 2.06 -15.34
C VAL A 205 -3.44 1.41 -16.71
N SER A 206 -3.90 2.06 -17.79
CA SER A 206 -3.69 1.58 -19.16
C SER A 206 -2.19 1.49 -19.52
N ILE A 207 -1.41 2.52 -19.18
CA ILE A 207 0.04 2.55 -19.38
C ILE A 207 0.73 1.45 -18.55
N LEU A 208 0.39 1.35 -17.26
CA LEU A 208 0.97 0.37 -16.33
C LEU A 208 0.58 -1.08 -16.65
N SER A 209 -0.46 -1.30 -17.46
CA SER A 209 -0.86 -2.63 -17.92
C SER A 209 -0.01 -3.12 -19.12
N ARG A 210 0.86 -2.27 -19.66
CA ARG A 210 1.84 -2.61 -20.70
C ARG A 210 3.17 -3.01 -20.06
N SER A 211 4.08 -3.55 -20.86
CA SER A 211 5.42 -3.88 -20.38
C SER A 211 6.15 -2.59 -19.98
N PRO A 212 6.93 -2.59 -18.87
CA PRO A 212 7.68 -1.40 -18.47
C PRO A 212 8.69 -0.97 -19.54
N TYR A 213 9.11 -1.87 -20.43
CA TYR A 213 10.07 -1.61 -21.51
C TYR A 213 9.42 -1.02 -22.77
N ASP A 214 8.09 -0.99 -22.83
CA ASP A 214 7.41 -0.46 -23.98
C ASP A 214 7.50 1.07 -23.97
N PRO A 215 7.62 1.73 -25.14
CA PRO A 215 7.60 3.17 -25.18
C PRO A 215 6.26 3.71 -24.67
N LEU A 216 6.35 4.79 -23.89
CA LEU A 216 5.17 5.55 -23.46
C LEU A 216 4.36 6.03 -24.67
N PRO A 217 3.02 6.06 -24.58
CA PRO A 217 2.21 6.74 -25.58
C PRO A 217 2.64 8.20 -25.73
N SER A 218 2.72 8.70 -26.97
CA SER A 218 3.11 10.09 -27.25
C SER A 218 2.07 11.14 -26.86
N SER A 219 0.98 10.74 -26.19
CA SER A 219 -0.06 11.69 -25.79
C SER A 219 0.48 12.65 -24.71
N PRO A 220 0.16 13.96 -24.77
CA PRO A 220 0.66 14.92 -23.79
C PRO A 220 0.31 14.54 -22.34
N LEU A 221 -0.87 13.94 -22.14
CA LEU A 221 -1.30 13.48 -20.82
C LEU A 221 -0.45 12.32 -20.29
N ALA A 222 -0.14 11.33 -21.14
CA ALA A 222 0.71 10.20 -20.75
C ALA A 222 2.13 10.66 -20.42
N VAL A 223 2.70 11.54 -21.23
CA VAL A 223 4.03 12.11 -20.99
C VAL A 223 4.06 12.94 -19.70
N SER A 224 3.05 13.77 -19.47
CA SER A 224 2.95 14.61 -18.26
C SER A 224 2.81 13.78 -16.98
N LEU A 225 2.01 12.72 -17.00
CA LEU A 225 1.73 11.90 -15.80
C LEU A 225 2.79 10.83 -15.54
N MET A 226 3.34 10.22 -16.59
CA MET A 226 4.20 9.03 -16.47
C MET A 226 5.62 9.24 -16.98
N GLY A 227 5.90 10.31 -17.74
CA GLY A 227 7.18 10.51 -18.45
C GLY A 227 8.40 10.43 -17.53
N ALA A 228 8.43 11.26 -16.50
CA ALA A 228 9.54 11.29 -15.55
C ALA A 228 9.67 9.97 -14.78
N PHE A 229 8.56 9.39 -14.33
CA PHE A 229 8.55 8.15 -13.55
C PHE A 229 8.99 6.93 -14.39
N HIS A 230 8.44 6.79 -15.59
CA HIS A 230 8.85 5.75 -16.54
C HIS A 230 10.34 5.87 -16.89
N SER A 231 10.84 7.09 -17.13
CA SER A 231 12.27 7.32 -17.38
C SER A 231 13.15 6.91 -16.21
N ALA A 232 12.74 7.22 -14.97
CA ALA A 232 13.47 6.82 -13.76
C ALA A 232 13.54 5.28 -13.63
N VAL A 233 12.43 4.57 -13.88
CA VAL A 233 12.41 3.09 -13.87
C VAL A 233 13.28 2.52 -14.99
N GLN A 234 13.19 3.06 -16.20
CA GLN A 234 13.92 2.56 -17.36
C GLN A 234 15.44 2.69 -17.20
N THR A 235 15.90 3.84 -16.70
CA THR A 235 17.33 4.19 -16.63
C THR A 235 18.02 3.69 -15.37
N ALA A 236 17.25 3.34 -14.33
CA ALA A 236 17.82 2.76 -13.12
C ALA A 236 18.31 1.33 -13.35
N SER A 237 19.42 1.01 -12.69
CA SER A 237 19.94 -0.34 -12.54
C SER A 237 20.03 -0.69 -11.06
N ILE A 238 19.59 -1.90 -10.70
CA ILE A 238 19.70 -2.44 -9.33
C ILE A 238 20.65 -3.63 -9.38
N THR A 239 21.94 -3.32 -9.28
CA THR A 239 23.04 -4.28 -9.41
C THR A 239 23.37 -4.89 -8.04
N ASN A 240 22.67 -5.96 -7.69
CA ASN A 240 23.06 -6.96 -6.68
C ASN A 240 22.52 -8.37 -7.05
N GLN A 241 22.13 -8.56 -8.32
CA GLN A 241 21.69 -9.86 -8.82
C GLN A 241 22.87 -10.83 -8.88
N ASN A 242 22.63 -12.07 -8.47
CA ASN A 242 23.62 -13.13 -8.42
C ASN A 242 24.37 -13.22 -9.77
N PRO A 243 25.71 -13.07 -9.81
CA PRO A 243 26.50 -13.06 -11.05
C PRO A 243 26.43 -14.37 -11.85
N LEU A 244 25.78 -15.40 -11.30
CA LEU A 244 25.57 -16.71 -11.92
C LEU A 244 24.29 -16.80 -12.74
N ASP A 245 23.34 -15.88 -12.58
CA ASP A 245 22.17 -15.84 -13.47
C ASP A 245 22.55 -15.11 -14.75
N PRO A 246 22.26 -15.67 -15.94
CA PRO A 246 22.41 -14.96 -17.20
C PRO A 246 21.42 -13.80 -17.21
N VAL A 247 21.86 -12.64 -16.74
CA VAL A 247 21.10 -11.40 -16.83
C VAL A 247 21.01 -11.06 -18.31
N ASP A 248 19.80 -11.10 -18.86
CA ASP A 248 19.53 -10.40 -20.11
C ASP A 248 19.91 -8.92 -19.84
N PRO A 249 20.95 -8.39 -20.49
CA PRO A 249 21.45 -7.04 -20.23
C PRO A 249 20.39 -5.97 -20.51
N ILE A 250 19.26 -6.34 -21.11
CA ILE A 250 18.15 -5.46 -21.48
C ILE A 250 16.99 -5.58 -20.48
N ARG A 251 16.78 -6.73 -19.84
CA ARG A 251 15.56 -7.01 -19.05
C ARG A 251 15.86 -7.41 -17.61
N GLU A 252 15.92 -6.42 -16.73
CA GLU A 252 16.03 -6.65 -15.28
C GLU A 252 14.68 -7.13 -14.68
N PRO A 253 14.61 -8.34 -14.07
CA PRO A 253 13.34 -8.93 -13.60
C PRO A 253 12.56 -8.08 -12.59
N TRP A 254 13.24 -7.26 -11.79
CA TRP A 254 12.59 -6.39 -10.81
C TRP A 254 11.68 -5.34 -11.47
N LYS A 255 11.98 -4.91 -12.71
CA LYS A 255 11.21 -3.87 -13.41
C LYS A 255 9.79 -4.35 -13.69
N GLU A 256 9.62 -5.57 -14.18
CA GLU A 256 8.29 -6.12 -14.48
C GLU A 256 7.45 -6.31 -13.23
N VAL A 257 8.04 -6.86 -12.16
CA VAL A 257 7.33 -7.07 -10.88
C VAL A 257 7.01 -5.72 -10.23
N PHE A 258 7.96 -4.79 -10.18
CA PHE A 258 7.74 -3.45 -9.65
C PHE A 258 6.63 -2.72 -10.43
N TRP A 259 6.68 -2.75 -11.77
CA TRP A 259 5.69 -2.13 -12.63
C TRP A 259 4.29 -2.71 -12.42
N SER A 260 4.19 -4.03 -12.27
CA SER A 260 2.93 -4.71 -11.95
C SER A 260 2.38 -4.27 -10.58
N GLU A 261 3.23 -4.16 -9.56
CA GLU A 261 2.83 -3.70 -8.24
C GLU A 261 2.36 -2.23 -8.26
N VAL A 262 3.01 -1.37 -9.04
CA VAL A 262 2.56 0.01 -9.25
C VAL A 262 1.22 0.05 -9.99
N ALA A 263 0.98 -0.85 -10.94
CA ALA A 263 -0.32 -1.02 -11.59
C ALA A 263 -1.41 -1.39 -10.57
N THR A 264 -1.11 -2.27 -9.62
CA THR A 264 -2.02 -2.63 -8.53
C THR A 264 -2.37 -1.44 -7.66
N VAL A 265 -1.38 -0.61 -7.30
CA VAL A 265 -1.60 0.65 -6.57
C VAL A 265 -2.52 1.59 -7.35
N ALA A 266 -2.24 1.86 -8.62
CA ALA A 266 -3.04 2.79 -9.42
C ALA A 266 -4.49 2.32 -9.59
N ARG A 267 -4.73 1.00 -9.72
CA ARG A 267 -6.09 0.43 -9.73
C ARG A 267 -6.78 0.54 -8.38
N ALA A 268 -6.03 0.41 -7.28
CA ALA A 268 -6.58 0.58 -5.94
C ALA A 268 -6.99 2.04 -5.70
N LEU A 269 -6.16 3.02 -6.08
CA LEU A 269 -6.52 4.45 -6.02
C LEU A 269 -7.77 4.76 -6.87
N LEU A 270 -7.88 4.16 -8.06
CA LEU A 270 -9.08 4.29 -8.88
C LEU A 270 -10.33 3.71 -8.21
N ALA A 271 -10.19 2.58 -7.51
CA ALA A 271 -11.30 1.98 -6.76
C ALA A 271 -11.66 2.79 -5.50
N GLU A 272 -10.68 3.48 -4.89
CA GLU A 272 -10.89 4.38 -3.76
C GLU A 272 -11.83 5.55 -4.13
N GLN A 273 -11.73 6.08 -5.34
CA GLN A 273 -12.61 7.14 -5.85
C GLN A 273 -14.10 6.72 -5.88
N ASP A 274 -14.40 5.43 -5.98
CA ASP A 274 -15.77 4.92 -5.99
C ASP A 274 -16.36 4.77 -4.57
N LEU A 275 -15.57 5.00 -3.51
CA LEU A 275 -15.99 4.88 -2.11
C LEU A 275 -16.64 6.15 -1.53
N ASP A 276 -16.40 7.32 -2.13
CA ASP A 276 -16.76 8.64 -1.58
C ASP A 276 -18.28 8.84 -1.39
N ASP A 277 -19.11 8.00 -2.03
CA ASP A 277 -20.58 8.03 -1.96
C ASP A 277 -21.22 6.70 -1.51
N GLN A 278 -20.41 5.69 -1.12
CA GLN A 278 -20.90 4.34 -0.84
C GLN A 278 -20.76 3.95 0.64
N LYS A 279 -21.70 3.13 1.13
CA LYS A 279 -21.53 2.44 2.41
C LYS A 279 -20.62 1.23 2.21
N PHE A 280 -19.35 1.37 2.59
CA PHE A 280 -18.38 0.28 2.67
C PHE A 280 -18.05 -0.06 4.13
N THR A 281 -17.63 -1.29 4.36
CA THR A 281 -17.25 -1.82 5.67
C THR A 281 -15.78 -1.50 5.99
N MET A 282 -15.42 -1.53 7.27
CA MET A 282 -14.02 -1.45 7.69
C MET A 282 -13.14 -2.51 7.00
N GLN A 283 -13.65 -3.72 6.78
CA GLN A 283 -12.88 -4.77 6.12
C GLN A 283 -12.52 -4.37 4.68
N GLU A 284 -13.52 -3.89 3.92
CA GLU A 284 -13.30 -3.42 2.55
C GLU A 284 -12.31 -2.25 2.51
N TRP A 285 -12.36 -1.36 3.50
CA TRP A 285 -11.35 -0.30 3.65
C TRP A 285 -9.95 -0.86 3.89
N LEU A 286 -9.77 -1.76 4.85
CA LEU A 286 -8.45 -2.31 5.17
C LEU A 286 -7.87 -3.11 4.00
N ASP A 287 -8.69 -3.87 3.28
CA ASP A 287 -8.29 -4.61 2.08
C ASP A 287 -7.82 -3.65 0.98
N LEU A 288 -8.46 -2.49 0.83
CA LEU A 288 -8.00 -1.45 -0.09
C LEU A 288 -6.75 -0.74 0.43
N ARG A 289 -6.71 -0.44 1.73
CA ARG A 289 -5.66 0.35 2.38
C ARG A 289 -4.29 -0.32 2.33
N VAL A 290 -4.23 -1.65 2.41
CA VAL A 290 -2.96 -2.39 2.22
C VAL A 290 -2.37 -2.25 0.82
N LEU A 291 -3.21 -1.88 -0.16
CA LEU A 291 -2.76 -1.58 -1.53
C LEU A 291 -2.42 -0.10 -1.67
N THR A 292 -3.29 0.80 -1.20
CA THR A 292 -3.13 2.25 -1.42
C THR A 292 -1.99 2.85 -0.59
N ILE A 293 -1.61 2.23 0.52
CA ILE A 293 -0.37 2.58 1.25
C ILE A 293 0.91 2.33 0.44
N SER A 294 0.83 1.58 -0.66
CA SER A 294 1.90 1.46 -1.66
C SER A 294 3.22 0.88 -1.15
N ALA A 295 3.17 0.06 -0.11
CA ALA A 295 4.35 -0.59 0.45
C ALA A 295 4.93 -1.69 -0.45
N ARG A 296 4.08 -2.40 -1.22
CA ARG A 296 4.47 -3.55 -2.05
C ARG A 296 5.51 -3.17 -3.14
N PRO A 297 5.31 -2.12 -3.96
CA PRO A 297 6.33 -1.68 -4.92
C PRO A 297 7.70 -1.41 -4.26
N LEU A 298 7.71 -0.78 -3.08
CA LEU A 298 8.95 -0.49 -2.36
C LEU A 298 9.65 -1.79 -1.90
N LEU A 299 8.89 -2.79 -1.46
CA LEU A 299 9.47 -4.08 -1.05
C LEU A 299 10.13 -4.80 -2.23
N VAL A 300 9.60 -4.67 -3.45
CA VAL A 300 10.26 -5.21 -4.66
C VAL A 300 11.64 -4.60 -4.87
N LEU A 301 11.78 -3.28 -4.69
CA LEU A 301 13.07 -2.58 -4.83
C LEU A 301 14.06 -2.99 -3.75
N LEU A 302 13.58 -3.17 -2.51
CA LEU A 302 14.38 -3.65 -1.40
C LEU A 302 14.85 -5.09 -1.67
N GLN A 303 13.93 -5.98 -2.06
CA GLN A 303 14.19 -7.37 -2.38
C GLN A 303 15.24 -7.51 -3.50
N ALA A 304 15.09 -6.73 -4.57
CA ALA A 304 16.07 -6.67 -5.66
C ALA A 304 17.45 -6.19 -5.20
N SER A 305 17.51 -5.29 -4.22
CA SER A 305 18.78 -4.82 -3.63
C SER A 305 19.50 -5.90 -2.82
N PHE A 306 18.79 -6.88 -2.29
CA PHE A 306 19.38 -8.05 -1.60
C PHE A 306 19.66 -9.23 -2.54
N GLY A 307 19.43 -9.07 -3.85
CA GLY A 307 19.63 -10.14 -4.84
C GLY A 307 18.62 -11.28 -4.71
N LEU A 308 17.49 -11.06 -4.03
CA LEU A 308 16.45 -12.06 -3.85
C LEU A 308 15.57 -12.20 -5.11
N PRO A 309 15.09 -13.41 -5.46
CA PRO A 309 14.35 -13.63 -6.70
C PRO A 309 13.01 -12.89 -6.71
N ALA A 310 12.74 -12.10 -7.75
CA ALA A 310 11.52 -11.33 -7.89
C ALA A 310 10.24 -12.19 -7.95
N SER A 311 10.36 -13.45 -8.35
CA SER A 311 9.27 -14.45 -8.38
C SER A 311 8.76 -14.88 -7.01
N SER A 312 9.52 -14.59 -5.94
CA SER A 312 9.15 -15.01 -4.59
C SER A 312 8.02 -14.17 -4.00
N GLY A 313 7.70 -13.01 -4.58
CA GLY A 313 6.73 -12.07 -4.01
C GLY A 313 7.23 -11.44 -2.71
N PRO A 314 7.19 -10.11 -2.54
CA PRO A 314 7.71 -9.48 -1.32
C PRO A 314 6.92 -9.83 -0.04
N LEU A 315 5.67 -10.29 -0.19
CA LEU A 315 4.78 -10.63 0.93
C LEU A 315 4.82 -12.11 1.33
N VAL A 316 5.46 -12.97 0.56
CA VAL A 316 5.58 -14.40 0.88
C VAL A 316 6.54 -14.65 2.04
N ILE A 317 7.41 -13.66 2.35
CA ILE A 317 8.30 -13.75 3.50
C ILE A 317 7.49 -13.47 4.77
N GLY A 318 7.02 -14.57 5.37
CA GLY A 318 6.01 -14.63 6.43
C GLY A 318 6.02 -13.52 7.49
N PRO A 319 7.18 -13.11 8.05
CA PRO A 319 7.25 -12.01 9.01
C PRO A 319 6.65 -10.69 8.49
N LEU A 320 6.80 -10.37 7.21
CA LEU A 320 6.44 -9.08 6.63
C LEU A 320 4.98 -8.99 6.14
N LYS A 321 4.19 -10.06 6.27
CA LYS A 321 2.80 -10.12 5.76
C LYS A 321 1.91 -8.97 6.25
N ASN A 322 2.16 -8.49 7.47
CA ASN A 322 1.40 -7.42 8.11
C ASN A 322 1.95 -6.03 7.84
N LEU A 323 3.12 -5.90 7.22
CA LEU A 323 3.81 -4.63 7.06
C LEU A 323 2.97 -3.57 6.33
N PRO A 324 2.31 -3.87 5.17
CA PRO A 324 1.46 -2.88 4.52
C PRO A 324 0.32 -2.38 5.43
N LEU A 325 -0.32 -3.29 6.18
CA LEU A 325 -1.40 -2.93 7.09
C LEU A 325 -0.88 -2.07 8.26
N ILE A 326 0.28 -2.42 8.83
CA ILE A 326 0.94 -1.62 9.87
C ILE A 326 1.17 -0.20 9.37
N LEU A 327 1.81 -0.04 8.20
CA LEU A 327 2.09 1.28 7.63
C LEU A 327 0.80 2.05 7.32
N GLY A 328 -0.24 1.37 6.83
CA GLY A 328 -1.54 1.97 6.52
C GLY A 328 -2.25 2.48 7.77
N LEU A 329 -2.34 1.66 8.81
CA LEU A 329 -2.91 2.08 10.10
C LEU A 329 -2.08 3.18 10.75
N GLN A 330 -0.75 3.11 10.66
CA GLN A 330 0.12 4.17 11.18
C GLN A 330 -0.13 5.50 10.47
N ASN A 331 -0.33 5.46 9.14
CA ASN A 331 -0.68 6.63 8.35
C ASN A 331 -2.02 7.22 8.80
N ASP A 332 -3.04 6.37 8.99
CA ASP A 332 -4.37 6.77 9.46
C ASP A 332 -4.33 7.34 10.90
N ILE A 333 -3.46 6.83 11.77
CA ILE A 333 -3.31 7.30 13.16
C ILE A 333 -2.61 8.67 13.20
N LEU A 334 -1.45 8.77 12.55
CA LEU A 334 -0.61 9.97 12.60
C LEU A 334 -1.15 11.09 11.68
N GLY A 335 -1.85 10.73 10.61
CA GLY A 335 -2.57 11.65 9.72
C GLY A 335 -3.93 12.10 10.25
N PHE A 336 -4.44 11.47 11.32
CA PHE A 336 -5.80 11.68 11.80
C PHE A 336 -6.17 13.16 11.98
N ASP A 337 -5.33 13.97 12.64
CA ASP A 337 -5.66 15.36 12.94
C ASP A 337 -5.80 16.21 11.65
N LYS A 338 -4.98 15.93 10.63
CA LYS A 338 -5.05 16.55 9.30
C LYS A 338 -6.33 16.11 8.58
N ASP A 339 -6.55 14.81 8.45
CA ASP A 339 -7.66 14.24 7.68
C ASP A 339 -9.03 14.55 8.31
N PHE A 340 -9.06 14.63 9.64
CA PHE A 340 -10.24 15.08 10.38
C PHE A 340 -10.56 16.55 10.09
N SER A 341 -9.53 17.38 9.89
CA SER A 341 -9.71 18.82 9.60
C SER A 341 -10.18 19.08 8.18
N SER A 342 -9.76 18.26 7.21
CA SER A 342 -10.18 18.36 5.81
C SER A 342 -11.52 17.69 5.53
N GLY A 343 -12.08 16.96 6.50
CA GLY A 343 -13.32 16.21 6.32
C GLY A 343 -13.18 15.01 5.38
N ASN A 344 -11.95 14.58 5.08
CA ASN A 344 -11.69 13.35 4.34
C ASN A 344 -12.27 12.18 5.15
N PRO A 345 -13.20 11.36 4.64
CA PRO A 345 -13.83 10.28 5.41
C PRO A 345 -13.01 8.97 5.40
N LEU A 346 -11.89 8.92 4.69
CA LEU A 346 -11.18 7.70 4.32
C LEU A 346 -9.97 7.43 5.25
N SER A 347 -10.27 7.14 6.52
CA SER A 347 -9.30 6.57 7.46
C SER A 347 -9.95 5.56 8.40
N ALA A 348 -9.19 4.58 8.89
CA ALA A 348 -9.70 3.56 9.80
C ALA A 348 -10.28 4.17 11.09
N VAL A 349 -9.74 5.28 11.59
CA VAL A 349 -10.28 5.96 12.77
C VAL A 349 -11.65 6.57 12.44
N GLN A 350 -11.78 7.26 11.31
CA GLN A 350 -13.02 7.91 10.91
C GLN A 350 -14.13 6.91 10.56
N LEU A 351 -13.79 5.75 10.01
CA LEU A 351 -14.77 4.71 9.75
C LEU A 351 -15.36 4.12 11.03
N LEU A 352 -14.56 3.92 12.07
CA LEU A 352 -15.11 3.53 13.39
C LEU A 352 -16.02 4.61 13.96
N ILE A 353 -15.67 5.89 13.78
CA ILE A 353 -16.50 7.02 14.20
C ILE A 353 -17.83 7.05 13.43
N ARG A 354 -17.77 6.91 12.11
CA ARG A 354 -18.93 6.81 11.22
C ARG A 354 -19.86 5.67 11.63
N ASP A 355 -19.29 4.55 12.07
CA ASP A 355 -20.02 3.36 12.52
C ASP A 355 -20.51 3.47 13.98
N GLY A 356 -20.41 4.66 14.60
CA GLY A 356 -21.01 5.00 15.89
C GLY A 356 -20.09 4.89 17.10
N MET A 357 -18.80 4.62 16.91
CA MET A 357 -17.82 4.64 18.00
C MET A 357 -17.46 6.09 18.37
N ASP A 358 -17.27 6.39 19.65
CA ASP A 358 -16.74 7.69 20.03
C ASP A 358 -15.28 7.86 19.56
N LYS A 359 -14.90 9.11 19.27
CA LYS A 359 -13.61 9.45 18.66
C LYS A 359 -12.41 8.92 19.44
N LYS A 360 -12.47 8.99 20.77
CA LYS A 360 -11.38 8.56 21.64
C LYS A 360 -11.21 7.04 21.57
N ASN A 361 -12.30 6.29 21.71
CA ASN A 361 -12.24 4.83 21.63
C ASN A 361 -11.89 4.36 20.22
N ALA A 362 -12.35 5.05 19.16
CA ALA A 362 -11.96 4.76 17.79
C ALA A 362 -10.44 4.87 17.59
N LEU A 363 -9.83 5.97 18.02
CA LEU A 363 -8.38 6.15 17.93
C LEU A 363 -7.63 5.08 18.75
N LEU A 364 -7.98 4.91 20.02
CA LEU A 364 -7.32 3.92 20.89
C LEU A 364 -7.47 2.48 20.36
N ARG A 365 -8.59 2.19 19.69
CA ARG A 365 -8.84 0.89 19.06
C ARG A 365 -7.89 0.63 17.90
N ILE A 366 -7.72 1.62 17.02
CA ILE A 366 -6.81 1.51 15.87
C ILE A 366 -5.34 1.48 16.34
N VAL A 367 -4.96 2.31 17.31
CA VAL A 367 -3.63 2.27 17.96
C VAL A 367 -3.35 0.90 18.56
N GLY A 368 -4.33 0.33 19.29
CA GLY A 368 -4.19 -1.00 19.87
C GLY A 368 -4.01 -2.10 18.83
N LEU A 369 -4.71 -2.03 17.70
CA LEU A 369 -4.53 -2.96 16.57
C LEU A 369 -3.14 -2.81 15.94
N HIS A 370 -2.74 -1.58 15.62
CA HIS A 370 -1.41 -1.27 15.09
C HIS A 370 -0.30 -1.83 15.96
N ASN A 371 -0.31 -1.53 17.27
CA ASN A 371 0.74 -1.95 18.19
C ASN A 371 0.85 -3.47 18.28
N ARG A 372 -0.29 -4.20 18.28
CA ARG A 372 -0.26 -5.67 18.24
C ARG A 372 0.41 -6.20 16.98
N LEU A 373 0.07 -5.66 15.81
CA LEU A 373 0.66 -6.10 14.54
C LEU A 373 2.17 -5.81 14.48
N VAL A 374 2.62 -4.66 14.99
CA VAL A 374 4.05 -4.33 15.09
C VAL A 374 4.78 -5.33 15.99
N MET A 375 4.22 -5.64 17.16
CA MET A 375 4.83 -6.60 18.08
C MET A 375 4.96 -7.99 17.45
N GLU A 376 3.88 -8.48 16.84
CA GLU A 376 3.88 -9.77 16.13
C GLU A 376 4.92 -9.79 15.01
N MET A 377 4.93 -8.78 14.13
CA MET A 377 5.90 -8.69 13.03
C MET A 377 7.34 -8.67 13.53
N THR A 378 7.61 -7.96 14.63
CA THR A 378 8.98 -7.85 15.18
C THR A 378 9.44 -9.18 15.76
N VAL A 379 8.58 -9.88 16.50
CA VAL A 379 8.89 -11.23 17.01
C VAL A 379 9.10 -12.21 15.86
N ASP A 380 8.18 -12.24 14.89
CA ASP A 380 8.28 -13.09 13.70
C ASP A 380 9.57 -12.79 12.92
N ALA A 381 10.02 -11.54 12.87
CA ALA A 381 11.26 -11.13 12.21
C ALA A 381 12.53 -11.52 12.99
N GLU A 382 12.51 -11.45 14.32
CA GLU A 382 13.61 -11.90 15.18
C GLU A 382 13.81 -13.43 15.11
N ASP A 383 12.71 -14.18 15.03
CA ASP A 383 12.69 -15.64 14.99
C ASP A 383 12.76 -16.20 13.55
N PHE A 384 12.96 -15.35 12.54
CA PHE A 384 12.90 -15.76 11.13
C PHE A 384 14.11 -16.64 10.71
N ASP A 385 13.83 -17.92 10.45
CA ASP A 385 14.79 -18.92 9.99
C ASP A 385 14.86 -18.95 8.45
N GLY A 386 15.48 -17.92 7.86
CA GLY A 386 15.77 -17.84 6.43
C GLY A 386 17.28 -17.82 6.15
N THR A 387 17.66 -17.74 4.87
CA THR A 387 19.05 -17.46 4.47
C THR A 387 19.53 -16.10 4.99
N ASP A 388 20.84 -15.87 5.04
CA ASP A 388 21.41 -14.60 5.50
C ASP A 388 20.83 -13.39 4.75
N GLN A 389 20.67 -13.51 3.42
CA GLN A 389 20.08 -12.47 2.59
C GLN A 389 18.60 -12.21 2.91
N GLU A 390 17.82 -13.27 3.13
CA GLU A 390 16.41 -13.13 3.51
C GLU A 390 16.26 -12.53 4.92
N ARG A 391 17.12 -12.92 5.87
CA ARG A 391 17.12 -12.33 7.22
C ARG A 391 17.50 -10.86 7.20
N ASP A 392 18.48 -10.45 6.38
CA ASP A 392 18.83 -9.05 6.22
C ASP A 392 17.72 -8.24 5.55
N PHE A 393 17.04 -8.82 4.54
CA PHE A 393 15.85 -8.23 3.92
C PHE A 393 14.72 -8.02 4.93
N VAL A 394 14.37 -9.06 5.70
CA VAL A 394 13.34 -9.00 6.75
C VAL A 394 13.71 -7.97 7.82
N THR A 395 14.97 -7.95 8.23
CA THR A 395 15.49 -6.98 9.21
C THR A 395 15.39 -5.55 8.69
N ALA A 396 15.69 -5.30 7.42
CA ALA A 396 15.58 -3.97 6.83
C ALA A 396 14.11 -3.52 6.71
N ALA A 397 13.24 -4.38 6.18
CA ALA A 397 11.82 -4.07 5.95
C ALA A 397 11.02 -3.92 7.25
N SER A 398 11.27 -4.78 8.25
CA SER A 398 10.56 -4.74 9.54
C SER A 398 10.79 -3.45 10.32
N ARG A 399 11.81 -2.65 9.97
CA ARG A 399 12.09 -1.35 10.60
C ARG A 399 11.35 -0.17 9.95
N TRP A 400 10.68 -0.39 8.82
CA TRP A 400 9.95 0.66 8.11
C TRP A 400 8.89 1.39 8.94
N PRO A 401 8.15 0.75 9.87
CA PRO A 401 7.21 1.48 10.72
C PRO A 401 7.89 2.59 11.53
N ASN A 402 9.07 2.32 12.09
CA ASN A 402 9.85 3.34 12.80
C ASN A 402 10.31 4.47 11.86
N ALA A 403 10.87 4.11 10.69
CA ALA A 403 11.31 5.07 9.68
C ALA A 403 10.17 6.01 9.23
N MET A 404 9.00 5.44 8.94
CA MET A 404 7.82 6.18 8.51
C MET A 404 7.27 7.06 9.64
N ALA A 405 7.23 6.57 10.89
CA ALA A 405 6.74 7.36 12.02
C ALA A 405 7.63 8.60 12.27
N LEU A 406 8.95 8.43 12.25
CA LEU A 406 9.90 9.53 12.40
C LEU A 406 9.77 10.55 11.27
N TRP A 407 9.63 10.07 10.02
CA TRP A 407 9.39 10.94 8.88
C TRP A 407 8.09 11.71 9.06
N MET A 408 6.96 11.05 9.31
CA MET A 408 5.63 11.69 9.44
C MET A 408 5.63 12.79 10.51
N VAL A 409 6.21 12.55 11.68
CA VAL A 409 6.28 13.56 12.76
C VAL A 409 7.12 14.78 12.37
N SER A 410 8.15 14.59 11.54
CA SER A 410 9.03 15.68 11.10
C SER A 410 8.53 16.40 9.84
N CYS A 411 7.73 15.72 9.01
CA CYS A 411 7.28 16.13 7.69
C CYS A 411 6.23 17.25 7.76
N GLU A 412 6.35 18.25 6.88
CA GLU A 412 5.41 19.38 6.82
C GLU A 412 4.02 18.94 6.35
N ARG A 413 3.90 17.85 5.58
CA ARG A 413 2.60 17.32 5.13
C ARG A 413 1.64 16.93 6.28
N TYR A 414 2.19 16.62 7.47
CA TYR A 414 1.44 16.13 8.63
C TYR A 414 1.35 17.14 9.78
N LYS A 415 1.83 18.37 9.56
CA LYS A 415 1.68 19.51 10.46
C LYS A 415 0.61 20.44 9.90
#